data_AF-A0A1G4SME5-F1
#
_entry.id   AF-A0A1G4SME5-F1
#
_cell.length_a   1.000
_cell.length_b   1.000
_cell.length_c   1.000
_cell.angle_alpha   90.00
_cell.angle_beta   90.00
_cell.angle_gamma   90.00
#
_symmetry.space_group_name_H-M   'P 1'
#
loop_
_entity.id
_entity.type
_entity.pdbx_description
1 polymer ?
#
loop_
_entity_poly.entity_id
_entity_poly.type
_entity_poly.pdbx_seq_one_letter_code
_entity_poly.pdbx_strand_id
1 'polypeptide(L)'
;MKIIVTLLLAAALLCGCTREPDRHATDMKTLQKTVGRERLLQTFSQIEPPPMGKEIMNKSDQEIIAWIKQVDDWTHKVLSSPVTGEMDEHAMREMQTQLGKVYTPDMARRMIDYFYRRDPRIGTYQANSTKAMLGLRSEWGQYELHKAQPAEGQYKLSLTGRSKQDYSESVMHHESAYSVQGDRLIVSEFKTRS
;
A
#
# COMPACT_ATOMS: atom_id res chain seq x y z
N MET A 1 -28.63 48.66 -58.43
CA MET A 1 -29.65 49.24 -57.53
C MET A 1 -30.75 48.19 -57.32
N LYS A 2 -30.91 47.72 -56.07
CA LYS A 2 -32.06 47.05 -55.41
C LYS A 2 -32.77 45.86 -56.10
N ILE A 3 -32.56 44.64 -55.60
CA ILE A 3 -33.44 43.83 -54.69
C ILE A 3 -34.56 43.11 -55.43
N ILE A 4 -34.49 41.77 -55.50
CA ILE A 4 -35.66 40.90 -55.27
C ILE A 4 -35.18 39.71 -54.41
N VAL A 5 -35.78 39.64 -53.22
CA VAL A 5 -35.69 38.59 -52.22
C VAL A 5 -36.76 37.56 -52.55
N THR A 6 -36.40 36.28 -52.56
CA THR A 6 -37.40 35.20 -52.38
C THR A 6 -36.86 34.19 -51.39
N LEU A 7 -37.58 34.10 -50.27
CA LEU A 7 -37.39 33.27 -49.10
C LEU A 7 -37.96 31.85 -49.35
N LEU A 8 -37.56 30.92 -48.47
CA LEU A 8 -38.27 29.70 -48.00
C LEU A 8 -38.04 28.36 -48.72
N LEU A 9 -37.33 27.44 -48.04
CA LEU A 9 -37.85 26.28 -47.26
C LEU A 9 -36.70 25.24 -47.12
N ALA A 10 -36.02 25.15 -45.97
CA ALA A 10 -36.27 24.18 -44.89
C ALA A 10 -35.66 22.77 -45.10
N ALA A 11 -34.90 22.36 -44.07
CA ALA A 11 -34.65 21.00 -43.58
C ALA A 11 -33.67 20.07 -44.34
N ALA A 12 -32.44 19.99 -43.83
CA ALA A 12 -31.74 18.73 -43.55
C ALA A 12 -30.63 18.94 -42.50
N LEU A 13 -31.03 19.03 -41.23
CA LEU A 13 -30.20 18.59 -40.11
C LEU A 13 -30.22 17.06 -40.13
N LEU A 14 -29.04 16.43 -40.23
CA LEU A 14 -28.57 15.29 -39.40
C LEU A 14 -27.46 14.49 -40.10
N CYS A 15 -26.42 14.20 -39.30
CA CYS A 15 -25.44 13.11 -39.44
C CYS A 15 -24.35 13.28 -40.53
N GLY A 16 -23.06 13.30 -40.22
CA GLY A 16 -22.38 13.14 -38.94
C GLY A 16 -20.98 13.73 -39.01
N CYS A 17 -20.62 14.50 -37.99
CA CYS A 17 -19.23 14.74 -37.65
C CYS A 17 -18.63 13.38 -37.24
N THR A 18 -17.89 12.73 -38.15
CA THR A 18 -16.95 11.68 -37.76
C THR A 18 -15.95 12.30 -36.81
N ARG A 19 -16.17 12.10 -35.50
CA ARG A 19 -15.13 12.26 -34.49
C ARG A 19 -14.01 11.30 -34.87
N GLU A 20 -12.89 11.84 -35.31
CA GLU A 20 -11.64 11.10 -35.35
C GLU A 20 -11.40 10.48 -33.97
N PRO A 21 -11.00 9.20 -33.89
CA PRO A 21 -10.62 8.61 -32.63
C PRO A 21 -9.40 9.37 -32.12
N ASP A 22 -9.53 9.87 -30.90
CA ASP A 22 -8.60 10.71 -30.16
C ASP A 22 -7.27 9.95 -29.90
N ARG A 23 -6.46 9.79 -30.95
CA ARG A 23 -5.14 9.14 -30.88
C ARG A 23 -4.21 9.89 -29.94
N HIS A 24 -4.35 11.21 -29.86
CA HIS A 24 -3.56 12.04 -28.93
C HIS A 24 -3.92 11.83 -27.46
N ALA A 25 -5.22 11.66 -27.11
CA ALA A 25 -5.61 11.36 -25.74
C ALA A 25 -5.17 9.95 -25.29
N THR A 26 -5.19 8.98 -26.22
CA THR A 26 -4.74 7.60 -25.95
C THR A 26 -3.23 7.54 -25.75
N ASP A 27 -2.45 8.26 -26.57
CA ASP A 27 -1.00 8.37 -26.41
C ASP A 27 -0.60 9.08 -25.12
N MET A 28 -1.23 10.22 -24.79
CA MET A 28 -0.95 10.93 -23.54
C MET A 28 -1.26 10.07 -22.30
N LYS A 29 -2.38 9.35 -22.28
CA LYS A 29 -2.74 8.45 -21.17
C LYS A 29 -1.75 7.30 -21.05
N THR A 30 -1.25 6.78 -22.17
CA THR A 30 -0.27 5.70 -22.20
C THR A 30 1.11 6.19 -21.75
N LEU A 31 1.56 7.36 -22.23
CA LEU A 31 2.78 8.03 -21.78
C LEU A 31 2.74 8.36 -20.29
N GLN A 32 1.64 8.92 -19.78
CA GLN A 32 1.48 9.20 -18.35
C GLN A 32 1.51 7.93 -17.49
N LYS A 33 0.89 6.83 -17.97
CA LYS A 33 0.96 5.52 -17.29
C LYS A 33 2.37 4.95 -17.29
N THR A 34 3.10 5.04 -18.40
CA THR A 34 4.48 4.55 -18.51
C THR A 34 5.43 5.34 -17.61
N VAL A 35 5.33 6.68 -17.60
CA VAL A 35 6.11 7.55 -16.71
C VAL A 35 5.76 7.29 -15.24
N GLY A 36 4.48 7.06 -14.93
CA GLY A 36 4.04 6.66 -13.59
C GLY A 36 4.62 5.30 -13.16
N ARG A 37 4.71 4.33 -14.08
CA ARG A 37 5.28 2.99 -13.84
C ARG A 37 6.77 3.05 -13.56
N GLU A 38 7.55 3.71 -14.41
CA GLU A 38 9.01 3.82 -14.23
C GLU A 38 9.35 4.51 -12.91
N ARG A 39 8.63 5.58 -12.59
CA ARG A 39 8.78 6.29 -11.32
C ARG A 39 8.41 5.40 -10.12
N LEU A 40 7.34 4.61 -10.22
CA LEU A 40 6.97 3.67 -9.15
C LEU A 40 8.03 2.59 -8.94
N LEU A 41 8.54 2.00 -10.02
CA LEU A 41 9.61 1.00 -9.95
C LEU A 41 10.90 1.59 -9.37
N GLN A 42 11.22 2.83 -9.73
CA GLN A 42 12.34 3.57 -9.16
C GLN A 42 12.11 3.88 -7.67
N THR A 43 10.89 4.21 -7.25
CA THR A 43 10.56 4.37 -5.83
C THR A 43 10.74 3.06 -5.08
N PHE A 44 10.23 1.93 -5.63
CA PHE A 44 10.39 0.62 -5.00
C PHE A 44 11.84 0.15 -4.91
N SER A 45 12.70 0.50 -5.88
CA SER A 45 14.12 0.14 -5.82
C SER A 45 14.88 0.92 -4.73
N GLN A 46 14.35 2.06 -4.28
CA GLN A 46 14.93 2.89 -3.22
C GLN A 46 14.40 2.52 -1.82
N ILE A 47 13.35 1.69 -1.72
CA ILE A 47 12.76 1.28 -0.44
C ILE A 47 13.35 -0.08 -0.04
N GLU A 48 14.45 -0.03 0.70
CA GLU A 48 15.13 -1.22 1.21
C GLU A 48 14.31 -1.91 2.31
N PRO A 49 14.12 -3.25 2.24
CA PRO A 49 13.47 -3.99 3.30
C PRO A 49 14.30 -3.96 4.59
N PRO A 50 13.66 -4.01 5.77
CA PRO A 50 14.38 -4.14 7.03
C PRO A 50 15.18 -5.46 7.06
N PRO A 51 16.21 -5.55 7.93
CA PRO A 51 16.89 -6.82 8.15
C PRO A 51 15.90 -7.85 8.66
N MET A 52 15.96 -9.06 8.10
CA MET A 52 15.05 -10.17 8.42
C MET A 52 15.80 -11.40 8.92
N GLY A 53 17.04 -11.27 9.41
CA GLY A 53 17.79 -12.42 9.89
C GLY A 53 17.16 -13.04 11.15
N LYS A 54 17.22 -14.37 11.28
CA LYS A 54 16.63 -15.08 12.44
C LYS A 54 17.28 -14.71 13.78
N GLU A 55 18.52 -14.22 13.75
CA GLU A 55 19.26 -13.72 14.90
C GLU A 55 18.58 -12.53 15.59
N ILE A 56 17.65 -11.86 14.91
CA ILE A 56 16.82 -10.80 15.50
C ILE A 56 16.07 -11.30 16.73
N MET A 57 15.64 -12.57 16.74
CA MET A 57 14.94 -13.18 17.87
C MET A 57 15.83 -13.37 19.11
N ASN A 58 17.14 -13.18 18.99
CA ASN A 58 18.11 -13.24 20.08
C ASN A 58 18.49 -11.86 20.63
N LYS A 59 17.96 -10.77 20.05
CA LYS A 59 18.21 -9.39 20.51
C LYS A 59 17.43 -9.06 21.79
N SER A 60 17.77 -7.91 22.39
CA SER A 60 17.02 -7.37 23.51
C SER A 60 15.59 -6.97 23.10
N ASP A 61 14.67 -6.90 24.07
CA ASP A 61 13.27 -6.51 23.80
C ASP A 61 13.18 -5.13 23.13
N GLN A 62 14.00 -4.17 23.56
CA GLN A 62 14.04 -2.84 22.97
C GLN A 62 14.46 -2.87 21.49
N GLU A 63 15.46 -3.67 21.14
CA GLU A 63 15.88 -3.84 19.75
C GLU A 63 14.82 -4.57 18.91
N ILE A 64 14.14 -5.57 19.46
CA ILE A 64 13.03 -6.26 18.78
C ILE A 64 11.87 -5.29 18.53
N ILE A 65 11.52 -4.46 19.50
CA ILE A 65 10.48 -3.42 19.35
C ILE A 65 10.88 -2.43 18.25
N ALA A 66 12.12 -1.95 18.26
CA ALA A 66 12.63 -1.05 17.23
C ALA A 66 12.57 -1.69 15.83
N TRP A 67 12.90 -2.98 15.74
CA TRP A 67 12.80 -3.72 14.49
C TRP A 67 11.34 -3.90 14.02
N ILE A 68 10.39 -4.23 14.91
CA ILE A 68 8.96 -4.29 14.57
C ILE A 68 8.48 -2.94 13.98
N LYS A 69 8.92 -1.82 14.56
CA LYS A 69 8.62 -0.48 14.03
C LYS A 69 9.22 -0.26 12.64
N GLN A 70 10.45 -0.71 12.39
CA GLN A 70 11.05 -0.64 11.06
C GLN A 70 10.26 -1.45 10.02
N VAL A 71 9.74 -2.63 10.40
CA VAL A 71 8.86 -3.43 9.55
C VAL A 71 7.57 -2.67 9.22
N ASP A 72 6.92 -2.04 10.22
CA ASP A 72 5.70 -1.25 10.01
C ASP A 72 5.96 -0.02 9.12
N ASP A 73 7.03 0.74 9.40
CA ASP A 73 7.43 1.91 8.62
C ASP A 73 7.76 1.57 7.17
N TRP A 74 8.52 0.49 6.95
CA TRP A 74 8.84 0.01 5.60
C TRP A 74 7.56 -0.39 4.86
N THR A 75 6.67 -1.12 5.52
CA THR A 75 5.40 -1.56 4.92
C THR A 75 4.55 -0.37 4.51
N HIS A 76 4.47 0.65 5.36
CA HIS A 76 3.80 1.89 5.03
C HIS A 76 4.43 2.61 3.83
N LYS A 77 5.77 2.70 3.77
CA LYS A 77 6.47 3.31 2.61
C LYS A 77 6.16 2.58 1.30
N VAL A 78 6.20 1.25 1.30
CA VAL A 78 5.85 0.44 0.13
C VAL A 78 4.39 0.70 -0.28
N LEU A 79 3.45 0.60 0.67
CA LEU A 79 2.02 0.77 0.39
C LEU A 79 1.66 2.21 -0.04
N SER A 80 2.38 3.23 0.43
CA SER A 80 2.14 4.64 0.07
C SER A 80 2.94 5.14 -1.13
N SER A 81 3.78 4.29 -1.73
CA SER A 81 4.62 4.66 -2.89
C SER A 81 3.86 5.16 -4.13
N PRO A 82 2.65 4.64 -4.46
CA PRO A 82 1.85 5.20 -5.56
C PRO A 82 1.38 6.63 -5.24
N VAL A 83 2.04 7.62 -5.84
CA VAL A 83 1.82 9.06 -5.59
C VAL A 83 0.38 9.51 -5.86
N THR A 84 -0.30 8.89 -6.82
CA THR A 84 -1.68 9.24 -7.21
C THR A 84 -2.73 8.60 -6.29
N GLY A 85 -2.34 7.67 -5.41
CA GLY A 85 -3.27 6.84 -4.63
C GLY A 85 -4.09 5.85 -5.48
N GLU A 86 -3.83 5.78 -6.78
CA GLU A 86 -4.45 4.86 -7.73
C GLU A 86 -3.38 3.94 -8.33
N MET A 87 -3.68 2.65 -8.41
CA MET A 87 -2.74 1.62 -8.86
C MET A 87 -3.41 0.67 -9.85
N ASP A 88 -2.74 0.32 -10.95
CA ASP A 88 -3.21 -0.71 -11.88
C ASP A 88 -2.78 -2.11 -11.45
N GLU A 89 -3.22 -3.15 -12.18
CA GLU A 89 -2.89 -4.54 -11.86
C GLU A 89 -1.38 -4.86 -11.95
N HIS A 90 -0.62 -4.15 -12.79
CA HIS A 90 0.83 -4.37 -12.89
C HIS A 90 1.50 -3.82 -11.63
N ALA A 91 1.24 -2.56 -11.30
CA ALA A 91 1.80 -1.94 -10.11
C ALA A 91 1.38 -2.70 -8.83
N MET A 92 0.18 -3.30 -8.82
CA MET A 92 -0.25 -4.20 -7.75
C MET A 92 0.64 -5.43 -7.61
N ARG A 93 1.00 -6.09 -8.73
CA ARG A 93 1.92 -7.24 -8.72
C ARG A 93 3.32 -6.87 -8.24
N GLU A 94 3.80 -5.69 -8.63
CA GLU A 94 5.10 -5.18 -8.15
C GLU A 94 5.07 -4.91 -6.65
N MET A 95 4.00 -4.28 -6.14
CA MET A 95 3.81 -4.07 -4.71
C MET A 95 3.77 -5.40 -3.95
N GLN A 96 3.04 -6.39 -4.47
CA GLN A 96 3.01 -7.74 -3.88
C GLN A 96 4.41 -8.38 -3.87
N THR A 97 5.21 -8.18 -4.92
CA THR A 97 6.60 -8.65 -5.00
C THR A 97 7.48 -7.96 -3.96
N GLN A 98 7.34 -6.65 -3.76
CA GLN A 98 8.06 -5.92 -2.72
C GLN A 98 7.69 -6.41 -1.32
N LEU A 99 6.39 -6.49 -1.02
CA LEU A 99 5.91 -6.99 0.27
C LEU A 99 6.33 -8.44 0.53
N GLY A 100 6.40 -9.28 -0.51
CA GLY A 100 6.88 -10.66 -0.45
C GLY A 100 8.33 -10.81 0.00
N LYS A 101 9.12 -9.73 0.06
CA LYS A 101 10.46 -9.75 0.67
C LYS A 101 10.42 -9.93 2.19
N VAL A 102 9.30 -9.60 2.84
CA VAL A 102 9.14 -9.62 4.30
C VAL A 102 7.98 -10.52 4.72
N TYR A 103 6.90 -10.51 3.95
CA TYR A 103 5.65 -11.19 4.28
C TYR A 103 5.46 -12.49 3.50
N THR A 104 4.67 -13.41 4.05
CA THR A 104 4.06 -14.48 3.25
C THR A 104 3.14 -13.88 2.16
N PRO A 105 2.87 -14.60 1.05
CA PRO A 105 1.97 -14.10 0.01
C PRO A 105 0.59 -13.69 0.53
N ASP A 106 0.04 -14.48 1.47
CA ASP A 106 -1.26 -14.19 2.08
C ASP A 106 -1.23 -12.92 2.94
N MET A 107 -0.18 -12.75 3.75
CA MET A 107 -0.07 -11.56 4.60
C MET A 107 0.19 -10.29 3.77
N ALA A 108 1.02 -10.39 2.72
CA ALA A 108 1.22 -9.29 1.76
C ALA A 108 -0.10 -8.86 1.12
N ARG A 109 -0.93 -9.82 0.72
CA ARG A 109 -2.28 -9.54 0.19
C ARG A 109 -3.17 -8.88 1.23
N ARG A 110 -3.17 -9.35 2.49
CA ARG A 110 -3.94 -8.71 3.57
C ARG A 110 -3.54 -7.25 3.79
N MET A 111 -2.24 -6.94 3.74
CA MET A 111 -1.76 -5.55 3.84
C MET A 111 -2.26 -4.68 2.69
N ILE A 112 -2.19 -5.19 1.47
CA ILE A 112 -2.71 -4.52 0.29
C ILE A 112 -4.23 -4.29 0.42
N ASP A 113 -5.00 -5.33 0.74
CA ASP A 113 -6.46 -5.25 0.84
C ASP A 113 -6.92 -4.34 1.99
N TYR A 114 -6.08 -4.17 3.02
CA TYR A 114 -6.32 -3.18 4.07
C TYR A 114 -6.17 -1.75 3.54
N PHE A 115 -5.09 -1.48 2.79
CA PHE A 115 -4.72 -0.15 2.33
C PHE A 115 -5.45 0.28 1.05
N TYR A 116 -5.80 -0.66 0.17
CA TYR A 116 -6.40 -0.41 -1.14
C TYR A 116 -7.75 -1.09 -1.30
N ARG A 117 -8.65 -0.47 -2.06
CA ARG A 117 -9.90 -1.06 -2.53
C ARG A 117 -9.88 -1.17 -4.05
N ARG A 118 -10.22 -2.33 -4.59
CA ARG A 118 -10.40 -2.50 -6.05
C ARG A 118 -11.67 -1.78 -6.51
N ASP A 119 -11.55 -0.91 -7.50
CA ASP A 119 -12.66 -0.35 -8.27
C ASP A 119 -12.87 -1.21 -9.54
N PRO A 120 -13.93 -2.03 -9.59
CA PRO A 120 -14.19 -2.91 -10.73
C PRO A 120 -14.62 -2.15 -12.00
N ARG A 121 -15.01 -0.88 -11.91
CA ARG A 121 -15.50 -0.10 -13.07
C ARG A 121 -14.36 0.36 -13.97
N ILE A 122 -13.23 0.71 -13.37
CA ILE A 122 -12.04 1.22 -14.06
C ILE A 122 -10.87 0.24 -14.02
N GLY A 123 -10.99 -0.85 -13.25
CA GLY A 123 -9.97 -1.91 -13.16
C GLY A 123 -8.73 -1.49 -12.38
N THR A 124 -8.86 -0.51 -11.48
CA THR A 124 -7.75 0.01 -10.67
C THR A 124 -8.02 -0.15 -9.19
N TYR A 125 -6.99 0.10 -8.38
CA TYR A 125 -7.01 0.01 -6.93
C TYR A 125 -6.83 1.41 -6.35
N GLN A 126 -7.72 1.83 -5.46
CA GLN A 126 -7.70 3.14 -4.84
C GLN A 126 -7.32 3.02 -3.36
N ALA A 127 -6.42 3.88 -2.89
CA ALA A 127 -6.03 3.93 -1.50
C ALA A 127 -7.22 4.33 -0.61
N ASN A 128 -7.44 3.58 0.45
CA ASN A 128 -8.41 3.91 1.50
C ASN A 128 -7.83 5.06 2.33
N SER A 129 -8.18 6.32 1.99
CA SER A 129 -7.64 7.54 2.63
C SER A 129 -7.86 7.62 4.15
N THR A 130 -8.71 6.75 4.73
CA THR A 130 -9.02 6.71 6.17
C THR A 130 -8.28 5.63 6.95
N LYS A 131 -7.55 4.72 6.31
CA LYS A 131 -6.88 3.58 6.97
C LYS A 131 -5.37 3.76 6.98
N ALA A 132 -4.92 4.78 7.70
CA ALA A 132 -3.49 4.96 7.92
C ALA A 132 -3.00 3.84 8.87
N MET A 133 -2.04 3.02 8.41
CA MET A 133 -1.28 2.09 9.26
C MET A 133 -0.41 2.92 10.23
N LEU A 134 -1.04 3.48 11.27
CA LEU A 134 -0.38 4.34 12.26
C LEU A 134 -0.15 3.65 13.60
N GLY A 135 -0.70 2.45 13.80
CA GLY A 135 -0.80 1.85 15.13
C GLY A 135 0.53 1.73 15.88
N LEU A 136 1.62 1.33 15.21
CA LEU A 136 2.96 1.24 15.83
C LEU A 136 3.79 2.52 15.72
N ARG A 137 3.40 3.42 14.82
CA ARG A 137 4.09 4.68 14.49
C ARG A 137 3.71 5.83 15.42
N SER A 138 2.55 5.73 16.08
CA SER A 138 2.21 6.63 17.18
C SER A 138 3.24 6.50 18.30
N GLU A 139 3.56 7.61 18.96
CA GLU A 139 4.45 7.60 20.13
C GLU A 139 3.70 7.02 21.33
N TRP A 140 4.08 5.80 21.73
CA TRP A 140 3.61 5.17 22.97
C TRP A 140 4.68 5.33 24.05
N GLY A 141 4.26 5.64 25.27
CA GLY A 141 5.17 5.99 26.36
C GLY A 141 5.93 4.79 26.92
N GLN A 142 5.25 3.64 27.06
CA GLN A 142 5.86 2.39 27.53
C GLN A 142 5.43 1.22 26.65
N TYR A 143 6.35 0.27 26.47
CA TYR A 143 6.12 -0.95 25.71
C TYR A 143 6.44 -2.17 26.56
N GLU A 144 5.58 -3.17 26.47
CA GLU A 144 5.79 -4.51 27.02
C GLU A 144 5.82 -5.52 25.87
N LEU A 145 6.93 -6.23 25.72
CA LEU A 145 7.09 -7.28 24.71
C LEU A 145 6.99 -8.65 25.36
N HIS A 146 6.21 -9.54 24.75
CA HIS A 146 6.19 -10.95 25.06
C HIS A 146 6.61 -11.76 23.83
N LYS A 147 7.62 -12.61 23.99
CA LYS A 147 8.13 -13.51 22.96
C LYS A 147 7.74 -14.95 23.28
N ALA A 148 7.17 -15.65 22.31
CA ALA A 148 6.88 -17.08 22.38
C ALA A 148 7.46 -17.81 21.18
N GLN A 149 7.75 -19.09 21.35
CA GLN A 149 8.18 -20.00 20.30
C GLN A 149 7.20 -21.18 20.21
N PRO A 150 6.11 -21.08 19.43
CA PRO A 150 5.08 -22.11 19.38
C PRO A 150 5.57 -23.46 18.85
N ALA A 151 6.57 -23.44 17.97
CA ALA A 151 7.23 -24.60 17.41
C ALA A 151 8.66 -24.24 16.99
N GLU A 152 9.47 -25.25 16.67
CA GLU A 152 10.80 -25.04 16.12
C GLU A 152 10.72 -24.17 14.85
N GLY A 153 11.57 -23.13 14.77
CA GLY A 153 11.56 -22.19 13.64
C GLY A 153 10.32 -21.30 13.53
N GLN A 154 9.43 -21.28 14.53
CA GLN A 154 8.27 -20.39 14.57
C GLN A 154 8.33 -19.46 15.77
N TYR A 155 8.13 -18.17 15.56
CA TYR A 155 8.11 -17.17 16.62
C TYR A 155 6.80 -16.41 16.63
N LYS A 156 6.33 -16.06 17.82
CA LYS A 156 5.20 -15.15 18.02
C LYS A 156 5.63 -14.03 18.95
N LEU A 157 5.35 -12.80 18.55
CA LEU A 157 5.57 -11.59 19.34
C LEU A 157 4.23 -10.94 19.65
N SER A 158 4.05 -10.55 20.90
CA SER A 158 2.93 -9.75 21.37
C SER A 158 3.51 -8.49 22.02
N LEU A 159 3.09 -7.33 21.55
CA LEU A 159 3.58 -6.03 22.01
C LEU A 159 2.39 -5.20 22.50
N THR A 160 2.49 -4.70 23.73
CA THR A 160 1.51 -3.79 24.30
C THR A 160 2.15 -2.42 24.49
N GLY A 161 1.60 -1.40 23.85
CA GLY A 161 2.00 0.00 24.04
C GLY A 161 0.99 0.74 24.90
N ARG A 162 1.44 1.54 25.86
CA ARG A 162 0.57 2.37 26.72
C ARG A 162 0.98 3.84 26.58
N SER A 163 0.00 4.73 26.43
CA SER A 163 0.21 6.17 26.51
C SER A 163 -0.43 6.73 27.78
N LYS A 164 0.28 7.62 28.47
CA LYS A 164 -0.28 8.48 29.52
C LYS A 164 -0.48 9.87 28.94
N GLN A 165 -1.56 10.06 28.19
CA GLN A 165 -2.04 11.40 27.82
C GLN A 165 -3.29 11.70 28.64
N ASP A 166 -3.26 12.83 29.35
CA ASP A 166 -4.31 13.45 30.16
C ASP A 166 -5.60 12.62 30.35
N TYR A 167 -5.69 11.99 31.52
CA TYR A 167 -6.88 11.34 32.08
C TYR A 167 -7.45 10.10 31.35
N SER A 168 -6.87 9.63 30.24
CA SER A 168 -7.22 8.34 29.63
C SER A 168 -5.99 7.52 29.20
N GLU A 169 -5.86 6.30 29.71
CA GLU A 169 -4.82 5.37 29.27
C GLU A 169 -5.24 4.76 27.92
N SER A 170 -4.64 5.23 26.82
CA SER A 170 -4.80 4.55 25.53
C SER A 170 -3.83 3.38 25.45
N VAL A 171 -4.34 2.22 25.05
CA VAL A 171 -3.57 0.97 24.94
C VAL A 171 -3.60 0.48 23.49
N MET A 172 -2.43 0.17 22.96
CA MET A 172 -2.28 -0.51 21.68
C MET A 172 -1.77 -1.92 21.89
N HIS A 173 -2.34 -2.84 21.14
CA HIS A 173 -1.90 -4.23 21.08
C HIS A 173 -1.47 -4.57 19.66
N HIS A 174 -0.25 -5.04 19.53
CA HIS A 174 0.30 -5.60 18.31
C HIS A 174 0.59 -7.08 18.50
N GLU A 175 0.23 -7.88 17.51
CA GLU A 175 0.67 -9.27 17.43
C GLU A 175 1.30 -9.53 16.06
N SER A 176 2.42 -10.25 16.08
CA SER A 176 3.07 -10.72 14.87
C SER A 176 3.57 -12.15 15.02
N ALA A 177 3.59 -12.87 13.90
CA ALA A 177 4.08 -14.24 13.82
C ALA A 177 5.06 -14.38 12.67
N TYR A 178 6.06 -15.23 12.89
CA TYR A 178 7.21 -15.38 12.01
C TYR A 178 7.54 -16.86 11.82
N SER A 179 7.92 -17.23 10.61
CA SER A 179 8.53 -18.52 10.31
C SER A 179 9.95 -18.33 9.76
N VAL A 180 10.85 -19.23 10.15
CA VAL A 180 12.22 -19.25 9.62
C VAL A 180 12.22 -19.94 8.25
N GLN A 181 12.75 -19.26 7.24
CA GLN A 181 13.03 -19.80 5.91
C GLN A 181 14.51 -19.57 5.59
N GLY A 182 15.30 -20.65 5.62
CA GLY A 182 16.75 -20.55 5.57
C GLY A 182 17.28 -19.78 6.79
N ASP A 183 17.88 -18.61 6.56
CA ASP A 183 18.38 -17.74 7.62
C ASP A 183 17.49 -16.51 7.89
N ARG A 184 16.30 -16.47 7.27
CA ARG A 184 15.42 -15.30 7.31
C ARG A 184 14.12 -15.60 8.05
N LEU A 185 13.58 -14.60 8.72
CA LEU A 185 12.24 -14.53 9.25
C LEU A 185 11.29 -14.06 8.15
N ILE A 186 10.20 -14.77 7.96
CA ILE A 186 9.10 -14.38 7.09
C ILE A 186 7.86 -14.15 7.95
N VAL A 187 7.26 -12.98 7.79
CA VAL A 187 6.12 -12.54 8.58
C VAL A 187 4.84 -13.18 8.05
N SER A 188 4.20 -14.01 8.86
CA SER A 188 2.95 -14.71 8.53
C SER A 188 1.72 -14.04 9.12
N GLU A 189 1.90 -13.22 10.16
CA GLU A 189 0.87 -12.40 10.77
C GLU A 189 1.49 -11.08 11.24
N PHE A 190 0.80 -9.96 11.02
CA PHE A 190 1.23 -8.64 11.51
C PHE A 190 0.00 -7.75 11.66
N LYS A 191 -0.48 -7.57 12.89
CA LYS A 191 -1.72 -6.83 13.16
C LYS A 191 -1.56 -5.92 14.36
N THR A 192 -2.22 -4.78 14.29
CA THR A 192 -2.24 -3.79 15.36
C THR A 192 -3.68 -3.36 15.63
N ARG A 193 -4.02 -3.21 16.90
CA ARG A 193 -5.34 -2.81 17.41
C ARG A 193 -5.15 -1.79 18.52
N SER A 194 -6.01 -0.78 18.58
CA SER A 194 -6.02 0.29 19.59
C SER A 194 -7.47 0.67 19.87
#